data_AF-A0A962M055-F1
#
_entry.id   AF-A0A962M055-F1
#
_cell.length_a   1.000
_cell.length_b   1.000
_cell.length_c   1.000
_cell.angle_alpha   90.00
_cell.angle_beta   90.00
_cell.angle_gamma   90.00
#
_symmetry.space_group_name_H-M   'P 1'
#
loop_
_entity.id
_entity.type
_entity.pdbx_description
1 polymer ?
#
loop_
_entity_poly.entity_id
_entity_poly.type
_entity_poly.pdbx_seq_one_letter_code
_entity_poly.pdbx_strand_id
1 'polypeptide(L)'
;WPSGTALGKGLTAWQAGGRELAQAFDAVVDCSIGHVLASSVQISAPDGPPGDGVVMFSQCSFADGGDYAKAVAAHKAFAGAMRSMGSKGSNWVFFPMLGGGDPAYDYLGVSAFRNWDDYGAAYDLYVTGGGWQKAAETFKGVTSCDQRPATVWDVKLVHQGAR
;
A
#
# COMPACT_ATOMS: atom_id res chain seq x y z
N TRP A 1 12.08 3.67 9.51
CA TRP A 1 13.45 4.14 9.82
C TRP A 1 13.69 5.46 9.12
N PRO A 2 14.31 6.46 9.78
CA PRO A 2 14.52 7.78 9.17
C PRO A 2 15.60 7.79 8.06
N SER A 3 16.40 6.74 7.94
CA SER A 3 17.40 6.58 6.88
C SER A 3 17.78 5.10 6.68
N GLY A 4 18.43 4.80 5.56
CA GLY A 4 19.00 3.47 5.29
C GLY A 4 20.04 3.04 6.33
N THR A 5 20.86 3.98 6.83
CA THR A 5 21.81 3.72 7.91
C THR A 5 21.11 3.35 9.22
N ALA A 6 20.01 4.01 9.56
CA ALA A 6 19.23 3.69 10.74
C ALA A 6 18.58 2.30 10.61
N LEU A 7 18.05 1.96 9.43
CA LEU A 7 17.57 0.61 9.13
C LEU A 7 18.68 -0.43 9.32
N GLY A 8 19.88 -0.19 8.77
CA GLY A 8 21.01 -1.10 8.90
C GLY A 8 21.38 -1.40 10.36
N LYS A 9 21.48 -0.36 11.21
CA LYS A 9 21.74 -0.53 12.65
C LYS A 9 20.66 -1.36 13.33
N GLY A 10 19.39 -1.12 13.00
CA GLY A 10 18.26 -1.89 13.51
C GLY A 10 18.35 -3.36 13.14
N LEU A 11 18.64 -3.66 11.87
CA LEU A 11 18.79 -5.03 11.37
C LEU A 11 19.97 -5.76 12.03
N THR A 12 21.12 -5.08 12.23
CA THR A 12 22.26 -5.66 12.95
C THR A 12 21.90 -6.02 14.39
N ALA A 13 21.20 -5.12 15.10
CA ALA A 13 20.76 -5.39 16.46
C ALA A 13 19.76 -6.57 16.53
N TRP A 14 18.82 -6.62 15.59
CA TRP A 14 17.86 -7.72 15.46
C TRP A 14 18.56 -9.06 15.19
N GLN A 15 19.54 -9.10 14.29
CA GLN A 15 20.29 -10.32 14.01
C GLN A 15 21.10 -10.81 15.22
N ALA A 16 21.63 -9.89 16.03
CA ALA A 16 22.41 -10.23 17.22
C ALA A 16 21.54 -10.81 18.35
N GLY A 17 20.35 -10.26 18.59
CA GLY A 17 19.54 -10.56 19.78
C GLY A 17 18.13 -11.09 19.56
N GLY A 18 17.59 -11.06 18.34
CA GLY A 18 16.18 -11.34 18.06
C GLY A 18 15.82 -12.79 17.75
N ARG A 19 16.81 -13.69 17.68
CA ARG A 19 16.61 -15.06 17.12
C ARG A 19 15.59 -15.90 17.89
N GLU A 20 15.59 -15.87 19.21
CA GLU A 20 14.64 -16.64 20.02
C GLU A 20 13.21 -16.11 19.86
N LEU A 21 13.04 -14.78 19.84
CA LEU A 21 11.75 -14.15 19.60
C LEU A 21 11.24 -14.43 18.18
N ALA A 22 12.13 -14.40 17.18
CA ALA A 22 11.79 -14.77 15.81
C ALA A 22 11.26 -16.21 15.74
N GLN A 23 11.93 -17.16 16.38
CA GLN A 23 11.49 -18.56 16.41
C GLN A 23 10.12 -18.73 17.10
N ALA A 24 9.89 -18.04 18.22
CA ALA A 24 8.60 -18.08 18.91
C ALA A 24 7.47 -17.48 18.03
N PHE A 25 7.77 -16.42 17.30
CA PHE A 25 6.85 -15.81 16.34
C PHE A 25 6.57 -16.74 15.15
N ASP A 26 7.61 -17.30 14.52
CA ASP A 26 7.50 -18.20 13.38
C ASP A 26 6.75 -19.51 13.73
N ALA A 27 6.75 -19.92 15.00
CA ALA A 27 6.02 -21.09 15.48
C ALA A 27 4.50 -20.87 15.56
N VAL A 28 4.02 -19.62 15.59
CA VAL A 28 2.59 -19.29 15.78
C VAL A 28 2.00 -18.50 14.64
N VAL A 29 2.82 -17.84 13.82
CA VAL A 29 2.36 -17.03 12.70
C VAL A 29 2.37 -17.84 11.40
N ASP A 30 1.20 -17.98 10.81
CA ASP A 30 1.08 -18.48 9.44
C ASP A 30 1.23 -17.32 8.44
N CYS A 31 2.43 -17.21 7.86
CA CYS A 31 2.73 -16.27 6.78
C CYS A 31 2.32 -16.80 5.39
N SER A 32 1.57 -17.90 5.28
CA SER A 32 1.15 -18.50 4.00
C SER A 32 0.36 -17.55 3.11
N ILE A 33 -0.33 -16.57 3.72
CA ILE A 33 -1.05 -15.51 3.00
C ILE A 33 -0.12 -14.43 2.41
N GLY A 34 1.17 -14.44 2.79
CA GLY A 34 2.23 -13.61 2.24
C GLY A 34 2.90 -12.69 3.27
N HIS A 35 4.20 -12.49 3.12
CA HIS A 35 4.98 -11.44 3.79
C HIS A 35 5.78 -10.69 2.72
N VAL A 36 5.67 -9.37 2.69
CA VAL A 36 6.35 -8.54 1.68
C VAL A 36 7.08 -7.38 2.34
N LEU A 37 8.34 -7.20 1.94
CA LEU A 37 9.10 -5.99 2.23
C LEU A 37 9.03 -5.08 0.99
N ALA A 38 8.44 -3.91 1.15
CA ALA A 38 8.26 -2.96 0.06
C ALA A 38 8.81 -1.58 0.40
N SER A 39 9.27 -0.88 -0.62
CA SER A 39 9.50 0.56 -0.57
C SER A 39 8.21 1.27 -0.97
N SER A 40 7.93 2.43 -0.37
CA SER A 40 6.69 3.17 -0.60
C SER A 40 6.95 4.50 -1.30
N VAL A 41 6.07 4.85 -2.24
CA VAL A 41 5.95 6.19 -2.81
C VAL A 41 4.57 6.73 -2.50
N GLN A 42 4.55 7.93 -1.94
CA GLN A 42 3.32 8.64 -1.66
C GLN A 42 2.67 9.11 -2.97
N ILE A 43 1.41 8.74 -3.16
CA ILE A 43 0.56 9.18 -4.28
C ILE A 43 -0.26 10.39 -3.83
N SER A 44 -0.90 10.28 -2.67
CA SER A 44 -1.75 11.34 -2.14
C SER A 44 -1.70 11.33 -0.61
N ALA A 45 -1.21 12.45 -0.05
CA ALA A 45 -0.89 12.56 1.37
C ALA A 45 -2.14 12.45 2.26
N PRO A 46 -2.04 11.87 3.47
CA PRO A 46 -3.10 11.97 4.47
C PRO A 46 -3.26 13.39 5.01
N ASP A 47 -4.50 13.73 5.37
CA ASP A 47 -4.80 14.93 6.12
C ASP A 47 -4.49 14.70 7.60
N GLY A 48 -3.43 15.37 8.10
CA GLY A 48 -3.03 15.28 9.50
C GLY A 48 -2.02 14.15 9.79
N PRO A 49 -1.76 13.89 11.09
CA PRO A 49 -0.81 12.85 11.50
C PRO A 49 -1.34 11.44 11.19
N PRO A 50 -0.46 10.45 11.01
CA PRO A 50 -0.87 9.05 10.90
C PRO A 50 -1.53 8.58 12.20
N GLY A 51 -2.41 7.60 12.08
CA GLY A 51 -3.12 6.97 13.19
C GLY A 51 -3.59 5.58 12.80
N ASP A 52 -4.41 4.98 13.67
CA ASP A 52 -5.14 3.74 13.37
C ASP A 52 -6.13 3.97 12.22
N GLY A 53 -6.57 2.89 11.57
CA GLY A 53 -7.53 3.00 10.47
C GLY A 53 -7.73 1.72 9.69
N VAL A 54 -8.01 1.87 8.41
CA VAL A 54 -8.27 0.77 7.46
C VAL A 54 -7.33 0.91 6.28
N VAL A 55 -6.74 -0.19 5.80
CA VAL A 55 -5.92 -0.22 4.59
C VAL A 55 -6.43 -1.26 3.61
N MET A 56 -6.42 -0.88 2.34
CA MET A 56 -6.70 -1.75 1.21
C MET A 56 -5.43 -1.91 0.37
N PHE A 57 -5.07 -3.14 0.05
CA PHE A 57 -3.98 -3.50 -0.86
C PHE A 57 -4.54 -4.12 -2.13
N SER A 58 -4.14 -3.59 -3.28
CA SER A 58 -4.47 -4.13 -4.61
C SER A 58 -3.18 -4.56 -5.30
N GLN A 59 -3.13 -5.80 -5.79
CA GLN A 59 -1.99 -6.31 -6.55
C GLN A 59 -2.07 -5.76 -7.97
N CYS A 60 -1.01 -5.06 -8.39
CA CYS A 60 -0.94 -4.40 -9.69
C CYS A 60 0.20 -4.94 -10.53
N SER A 61 -0.05 -5.09 -11.83
CA SER A 61 0.97 -5.39 -12.84
C SER A 61 1.00 -4.29 -13.90
N PHE A 62 2.16 -4.09 -14.54
CA PHE A 62 2.28 -3.19 -15.67
C PHE A 62 1.60 -3.81 -16.90
N ALA A 63 0.96 -2.96 -17.71
CA ALA A 63 0.57 -3.33 -19.05
C ALA A 63 1.78 -3.29 -20.00
N ASP A 64 1.62 -3.71 -21.25
CA ASP A 64 2.66 -3.61 -22.28
C ASP A 64 3.15 -2.17 -22.43
N GLY A 65 4.44 -1.94 -22.19
CA GLY A 65 5.06 -0.62 -22.21
C GLY A 65 4.75 0.26 -20.99
N GLY A 66 4.04 -0.27 -19.98
CA GLY A 66 3.93 0.30 -18.65
C GLY A 66 5.26 0.31 -17.93
N ASP A 67 5.42 1.25 -17.01
CA ASP A 67 6.58 1.33 -16.12
C ASP A 67 6.17 2.00 -14.82
N TYR A 68 7.10 2.02 -13.86
CA TYR A 68 6.87 2.57 -12.54
C TYR A 68 6.47 4.06 -12.56
N ALA A 69 7.11 4.87 -13.41
CA ALA A 69 6.82 6.30 -13.48
C ALA A 69 5.41 6.56 -14.02
N LYS A 70 5.02 5.81 -15.06
CA LYS A 70 3.66 5.86 -15.63
C LYS A 70 2.63 5.37 -14.62
N ALA A 71 2.90 4.28 -13.91
CA ALA A 71 2.02 3.77 -12.86
C ALA A 71 1.81 4.80 -11.74
N VAL A 72 2.88 5.43 -11.25
CA VAL A 72 2.78 6.51 -10.25
C VAL A 72 1.94 7.68 -10.77
N ALA A 73 2.14 8.09 -12.02
CA ALA A 73 1.35 9.17 -12.63
C ALA A 73 -0.15 8.80 -12.73
N ALA A 74 -0.44 7.57 -13.16
CA ALA A 74 -1.79 7.06 -13.29
C ALA A 74 -2.50 6.97 -11.92
N HIS A 75 -1.80 6.46 -10.90
CA HIS A 75 -2.29 6.42 -9.52
C HIS A 75 -2.55 7.83 -8.96
N LYS A 76 -1.69 8.81 -9.27
CA LYS A 76 -1.93 10.22 -8.88
C LYS A 76 -3.18 10.80 -9.55
N ALA A 77 -3.37 10.54 -10.84
CA ALA A 77 -4.55 10.99 -11.56
C ALA A 77 -5.84 10.37 -10.97
N PHE A 78 -5.83 9.07 -10.71
CA PHE A 78 -6.96 8.37 -10.11
C PHE A 78 -7.26 8.86 -8.69
N ALA A 79 -6.24 8.98 -7.83
CA ALA A 79 -6.41 9.50 -6.48
C ALA A 79 -6.93 10.94 -6.47
N GLY A 80 -6.51 11.77 -7.43
CA GLY A 80 -7.04 13.12 -7.63
C GLY A 80 -8.54 13.09 -7.99
N ALA A 81 -8.93 12.24 -8.94
CA ALA A 81 -10.33 12.07 -9.31
C ALA A 81 -11.21 11.61 -8.14
N MET A 82 -10.78 10.59 -7.39
CA MET A 82 -11.51 10.11 -6.21
C MET A 82 -11.66 11.19 -5.15
N ARG A 83 -10.64 12.03 -4.95
CA ARG A 83 -10.72 13.18 -4.02
C ARG A 83 -11.70 14.24 -4.49
N SER A 84 -11.70 14.58 -5.78
CA SER A 84 -12.69 15.50 -6.35
C SER A 84 -14.12 14.97 -6.21
N MET A 85 -14.30 13.65 -6.11
CA MET A 85 -15.58 13.01 -5.81
C MET A 85 -15.92 12.95 -4.31
N GLY A 86 -15.03 13.41 -3.43
CA GLY A 86 -15.25 13.47 -1.99
C GLY A 86 -14.58 12.35 -1.18
N SER A 87 -13.75 11.50 -1.79
CA SER A 87 -13.01 10.48 -1.06
C SER A 87 -12.00 11.12 -0.10
N LYS A 88 -11.97 10.60 1.13
CA LYS A 88 -10.98 10.97 2.17
C LYS A 88 -9.78 10.01 2.22
N GLY A 89 -9.64 9.17 1.20
CA GLY A 89 -8.55 8.20 1.11
C GLY A 89 -7.18 8.86 0.92
N SER A 90 -6.18 8.24 1.51
CA SER A 90 -4.75 8.51 1.28
C SER A 90 -4.15 7.36 0.50
N ASN A 91 -3.21 7.63 -0.40
CA ASN A 91 -2.76 6.60 -1.34
C ASN A 91 -1.24 6.53 -1.45
N TRP A 92 -0.74 5.31 -1.65
CA TRP A 92 0.65 4.98 -1.91
C TRP A 92 0.75 3.92 -3.00
N VAL A 93 1.94 3.82 -3.58
CA VAL A 93 2.38 2.65 -4.34
C VAL A 93 3.51 2.00 -3.56
N PHE A 94 3.39 0.70 -3.28
CA PHE A 94 4.41 -0.09 -2.61
C PHE A 94 5.05 -1.03 -3.63
N PHE A 95 6.35 -0.90 -3.88
CA PHE A 95 7.05 -1.75 -4.83
C PHE A 95 7.99 -2.70 -4.08
N PRO A 96 8.01 -3.99 -4.44
CA PRO A 96 9.01 -4.93 -3.96
C PRO A 96 10.39 -4.41 -4.37
N MET A 97 11.28 -4.20 -3.41
CA MET A 97 12.66 -3.82 -3.70
C MET A 97 13.60 -4.70 -2.87
N LEU A 98 14.57 -4.11 -2.16
CA LEU A 98 15.55 -4.87 -1.38
C LEU A 98 14.85 -5.80 -0.38
N GLY A 99 15.02 -7.11 -0.55
CA GLY A 99 14.43 -8.14 0.30
C GLY A 99 12.95 -8.45 0.04
N GLY A 100 12.36 -7.93 -1.04
CA GLY A 100 10.93 -8.01 -1.34
C GLY A 100 10.41 -9.32 -1.93
N GLY A 101 11.24 -10.35 -2.06
CA GLY A 101 10.87 -11.60 -2.74
C GLY A 101 10.60 -11.39 -4.24
N ASP A 102 9.97 -12.39 -4.87
CA ASP A 102 9.57 -12.36 -6.29
C ASP A 102 8.05 -12.62 -6.39
N PRO A 103 7.22 -11.61 -6.05
CA PRO A 103 5.78 -11.77 -6.11
C PRO A 103 5.27 -11.85 -7.55
N ALA A 104 4.11 -12.49 -7.74
CA ALA A 104 3.43 -12.57 -9.04
C ALA A 104 2.80 -11.24 -9.52
N TYR A 105 3.15 -10.12 -8.89
CA TYR A 105 2.68 -8.77 -9.21
C TYR A 105 3.87 -7.80 -9.16
N ASP A 106 3.81 -6.72 -9.95
CA ASP A 106 4.92 -5.76 -10.02
C ASP A 106 4.94 -4.80 -8.81
N TYR A 107 3.77 -4.42 -8.30
CA TYR A 107 3.63 -3.54 -7.14
C TYR A 107 2.25 -3.65 -6.48
N LEU A 108 2.09 -3.04 -5.31
CA LEU A 108 0.81 -2.88 -4.64
C LEU A 108 0.32 -1.43 -4.77
N GLY A 109 -0.92 -1.26 -5.22
CA GLY A 109 -1.69 -0.05 -4.99
C GLY A 109 -2.24 -0.07 -3.56
N VAL A 110 -2.02 1.01 -2.81
CA VAL A 110 -2.39 1.07 -1.39
C VAL A 110 -3.28 2.27 -1.15
N SER A 111 -4.45 2.02 -0.56
CA SER A 111 -5.38 3.07 -0.10
C SER A 111 -5.61 2.92 1.39
N ALA A 112 -5.49 4.01 2.16
CA ALA A 112 -5.76 4.01 3.59
C ALA A 112 -6.83 5.04 3.96
N PHE A 113 -7.60 4.69 4.98
CA PHE A 113 -8.75 5.44 5.50
C PHE A 113 -8.66 5.51 7.03
N ARG A 114 -9.27 6.55 7.62
CA ARG A 114 -9.21 6.75 9.09
C ARG A 114 -10.07 5.77 9.86
N ASN A 115 -11.10 5.22 9.21
CA ASN A 115 -12.05 4.28 9.79
C ASN A 115 -12.85 3.59 8.67
N TRP A 116 -13.69 2.62 9.06
CA TRP A 116 -14.56 1.88 8.15
C TRP A 116 -15.64 2.74 7.49
N ASP A 117 -16.08 3.84 8.11
CA ASP A 117 -17.05 4.76 7.51
C ASP A 117 -16.44 5.52 6.31
N ASP A 118 -15.21 6.04 6.48
CA ASP A 118 -14.47 6.70 5.39
C ASP A 118 -14.14 5.69 4.26
N TYR A 119 -13.86 4.42 4.59
CA TYR A 119 -13.70 3.34 3.60
C TYR A 119 -15.01 3.07 2.85
N GLY A 120 -16.12 2.88 3.57
CA GLY A 120 -17.44 2.61 2.98
C GLY A 120 -17.89 3.73 2.05
N ALA A 121 -17.73 4.99 2.49
CA ALA A 121 -18.03 6.15 1.64
C ALA A 121 -17.17 6.17 0.37
N ALA A 122 -15.87 5.84 0.46
CA ALA A 122 -15.00 5.75 -0.72
C ALA A 122 -15.39 4.57 -1.63
N TYR A 123 -15.83 3.46 -1.06
CA TYR A 123 -16.32 2.30 -1.80
C TYR A 123 -17.60 2.64 -2.59
N ASP A 124 -18.55 3.36 -1.99
CA ASP A 124 -19.76 3.84 -2.66
C ASP A 124 -19.42 4.77 -3.84
N LEU A 125 -18.49 5.71 -3.63
CA LEU A 125 -17.97 6.57 -4.71
C LEU A 125 -17.35 5.76 -5.85
N TYR A 126 -16.63 4.67 -5.52
CA TYR A 126 -16.01 3.81 -6.51
C TYR A 126 -17.04 3.03 -7.33
N VAL A 127 -17.95 2.33 -6.65
CA VAL A 127 -18.90 1.40 -7.29
C VAL A 127 -20.07 2.13 -7.95
N THR A 128 -20.64 3.12 -7.28
CA THR A 128 -21.87 3.81 -7.73
C THR A 128 -21.60 5.22 -8.23
N GLY A 129 -20.59 5.90 -7.68
CA GLY A 129 -20.26 7.29 -7.99
C GLY A 129 -19.46 7.51 -9.29
N GLY A 130 -19.06 6.44 -9.98
CA GLY A 130 -18.30 6.53 -11.23
C GLY A 130 -16.78 6.32 -11.09
N GLY A 131 -16.29 5.97 -9.89
CA GLY A 131 -14.86 5.82 -9.64
C GLY A 131 -14.23 4.66 -10.39
N TRP A 132 -14.95 3.55 -10.61
CA TRP A 132 -14.42 2.42 -11.39
C TRP A 132 -14.16 2.79 -12.86
N GLN A 133 -14.99 3.64 -13.46
CA GLN A 133 -14.76 4.16 -14.82
C GLN A 133 -13.52 5.05 -14.84
N LYS A 134 -13.31 5.87 -13.79
CA LYS A 134 -12.10 6.69 -13.66
C LYS A 134 -10.84 5.85 -13.48
N ALA A 135 -10.90 4.75 -12.73
CA ALA A 135 -9.81 3.78 -12.67
C ALA A 135 -9.52 3.18 -14.05
N ALA A 136 -10.55 2.71 -14.76
CA ALA A 136 -10.39 2.15 -16.10
C ALA A 136 -9.78 3.15 -17.09
N GLU A 137 -10.21 4.42 -17.05
CA GLU A 137 -9.68 5.50 -17.88
C GLU A 137 -8.20 5.78 -17.58
N THR A 138 -7.86 5.95 -16.31
CA THR A 138 -6.51 6.36 -15.88
C THR A 138 -5.48 5.25 -15.96
N PHE A 139 -5.89 3.99 -15.80
CA PHE A 139 -4.98 2.83 -15.82
C PHE A 139 -4.81 2.19 -17.19
N LYS A 140 -5.65 2.55 -18.17
CA LYS A 140 -5.64 1.99 -19.52
C LYS A 140 -4.24 2.03 -20.15
N GLY A 141 -3.73 0.85 -20.51
CA GLY A 141 -2.42 0.70 -21.17
C GLY A 141 -1.22 1.04 -20.27
N VAL A 142 -1.43 1.17 -18.96
CA VAL A 142 -0.37 1.46 -17.97
C VAL A 142 -0.27 0.36 -16.94
N THR A 143 -1.39 0.01 -16.31
CA THR A 143 -1.43 -0.99 -15.23
C THR A 143 -2.78 -1.69 -15.18
N SER A 144 -2.80 -2.91 -14.65
CA SER A 144 -3.99 -3.64 -14.21
C SER A 144 -3.83 -3.97 -12.72
N CYS A 145 -4.85 -3.65 -11.92
CA CYS A 145 -4.87 -3.87 -10.46
C CYS A 145 -6.04 -4.79 -10.03
N ASP A 146 -6.57 -5.56 -10.98
CA ASP A 146 -7.76 -6.41 -10.85
C ASP A 146 -7.43 -7.92 -10.93
N GLN A 147 -6.13 -8.25 -10.90
CA GLN A 147 -5.62 -9.62 -10.96
C GLN A 147 -6.20 -10.51 -9.84
N ARG A 148 -6.43 -9.92 -8.66
CA ARG A 148 -7.07 -10.56 -7.51
C ARG A 148 -7.94 -9.53 -6.76
N PRO A 149 -8.95 -9.98 -6.02
CA PRO A 149 -9.68 -9.10 -5.11
C PRO A 149 -8.72 -8.39 -4.15
N ALA A 150 -8.93 -7.08 -3.97
CA ALA A 150 -8.16 -6.32 -2.99
C ALA A 150 -8.39 -6.87 -1.58
N THR A 151 -7.34 -6.92 -0.78
CA THR A 151 -7.43 -7.31 0.63
C THR A 151 -7.58 -6.06 1.49
N VAL A 152 -8.45 -6.10 2.49
CA VAL A 152 -8.75 -4.97 3.38
C VAL A 152 -8.46 -5.38 4.83
N TRP A 153 -7.80 -4.50 5.59
CA TRP A 153 -7.29 -4.80 6.91
C TRP A 153 -7.45 -3.61 7.85
N ASP A 154 -7.61 -3.88 9.15
CA ASP A 154 -7.40 -2.87 10.18
C ASP A 154 -5.90 -2.55 10.29
N VAL A 155 -5.58 -1.26 10.47
CA VAL A 155 -4.23 -0.76 10.69
C VAL A 155 -4.11 -0.22 12.10
N LYS A 156 -3.02 -0.58 12.77
CA LYS A 156 -2.62 -0.03 14.06
C LYS A 156 -1.30 0.70 13.94
N LEU A 157 -1.26 1.96 14.40
CA LEU A 157 -0.03 2.72 14.47
C LEU A 157 0.82 2.21 15.63
N VAL A 158 1.96 1.57 15.31
CA VAL A 158 2.90 1.04 16.32
C VAL A 158 4.09 1.95 16.60
N HIS A 159 4.35 2.92 15.72
CA HIS A 159 5.42 3.91 15.92
C HIS A 159 5.09 5.20 15.18
N GLN A 160 4.97 6.29 15.92
CA GLN A 160 4.94 7.65 15.38
C GLN A 160 6.36 8.21 15.42
N GLY A 161 6.98 8.41 14.25
CA GLY A 161 8.29 9.04 14.19
C GLY A 161 8.24 10.45 14.78
N ALA A 162 9.27 10.83 15.54
CA ALA A 162 9.48 12.24 15.91
C ALA A 162 9.68 13.06 14.62
N ARG A 163 8.95 14.17 14.52
CA ARG A 163 9.09 15.12 13.39
C ARG A 163 10.41 15.87 13.47
#